data_AF-A0A395Y724-F1
#
_entry.id   AF-A0A395Y724-F1
#
_cell.length_a   1.000
_cell.length_b   1.000
_cell.length_c   1.000
_cell.angle_alpha   90.00
_cell.angle_beta   90.00
_cell.angle_gamma   90.00
#
_symmetry.space_group_name_H-M   'P 1'
#
loop_
_entity.id
_entity.type
_entity.pdbx_description
1 polymer ?
#
loop_
_entity_poly.entity_id
_entity_poly.type
_entity_poly.pdbx_seq_one_letter_code
_entity_poly.pdbx_strand_id
1 'polypeptide(L)'
;MRKMEYEELEQILNERKDNEKLELRDLEFDDMDLSDRDLHNIDFEVCMFCNVKLDGADLSESSVKNAQLDGCSLRSVNFQNAEMWGACMRGCDMTGCNICGANLYAAVLENAILTDVKADENTKWYRLRCPETGAFVAYKKCVYDRIVQLLVPADAKRTSSTYPACRCNKAKVLTIKSFDETEEFDEAWSLVDENFVYRKGQWVEVKDFNEDRWFDSTTGIHFWMNREEAMKY
;
A
#
# COMPACT_ATOMS: atom_id res chain seq x y z
N MET A 1 17.94 5.52 -15.97
CA MET A 1 16.94 6.58 -16.11
C MET A 1 17.57 7.80 -16.75
N ARG A 2 16.92 8.43 -17.74
CA ARG A 2 17.38 9.70 -18.31
C ARG A 2 16.82 10.85 -17.46
N LYS A 3 17.65 11.83 -17.12
CA LYS A 3 17.15 13.07 -16.49
C LYS A 3 16.32 13.87 -17.51
N MET A 4 15.10 14.20 -17.13
CA MET A 4 14.26 15.17 -17.83
C MET A 4 14.73 16.56 -17.39
N GLU A 5 15.08 17.42 -18.35
CA GLU A 5 15.40 18.82 -18.05
C GLU A 5 14.12 19.65 -17.96
N TYR A 6 14.13 20.69 -17.13
CA TYR A 6 12.92 21.49 -16.89
C TYR A 6 12.43 22.13 -18.18
N GLU A 7 13.32 22.71 -18.99
CA GLU A 7 12.96 23.34 -20.26
C GLU A 7 12.40 22.33 -21.29
N GLU A 8 12.88 21.08 -21.26
CA GLU A 8 12.35 20.02 -22.12
C GLU A 8 10.91 19.67 -21.70
N LEU A 9 10.68 19.49 -20.39
CA LEU A 9 9.34 19.25 -19.85
C LEU A 9 8.40 20.41 -20.15
N GLU A 10 8.85 21.65 -19.96
CA GLU A 10 8.06 22.85 -20.29
C GLU A 10 7.62 22.85 -21.74
N GLN A 11 8.54 22.54 -22.67
CA GLN A 11 8.22 22.51 -24.08
C GLN A 11 7.18 21.42 -24.38
N ILE A 12 7.36 20.22 -23.84
CA ILE A 12 6.41 19.11 -23.98
C ILE A 12 5.02 19.51 -23.48
N LEU A 13 4.94 20.13 -22.29
CA LEU A 13 3.67 20.54 -21.69
C LEU A 13 3.00 21.69 -22.45
N ASN A 14 3.78 22.63 -22.99
CA ASN A 14 3.25 23.76 -23.78
C ASN A 14 2.77 23.35 -25.18
N GLU A 15 3.36 22.32 -25.77
CA GLU A 15 2.97 21.78 -27.07
C GLU A 15 1.85 20.73 -26.96
N ARG A 16 1.55 20.29 -25.73
CA ARG A 16 0.52 19.29 -25.42
C ARG A 16 -0.86 19.74 -25.87
N LYS A 17 -1.59 18.86 -26.56
CA LYS A 17 -2.99 19.10 -26.93
C LYS A 17 -3.92 18.77 -25.78
N ASP A 18 -5.10 19.40 -25.76
CA ASP A 18 -6.14 19.13 -24.76
C ASP A 18 -6.46 17.63 -24.67
N ASN A 19 -6.39 17.07 -23.45
CA ASN A 19 -6.60 15.66 -23.11
C ASN A 19 -5.63 14.66 -23.77
N GLU A 20 -4.55 15.11 -24.41
CA GLU A 20 -3.54 14.22 -24.99
C GLU A 20 -2.83 13.44 -23.90
N LYS A 21 -2.84 12.10 -23.97
CA LYS A 21 -2.03 11.29 -23.06
C LYS A 21 -0.55 11.45 -23.41
N LEU A 22 0.26 11.85 -22.43
CA LEU A 22 1.72 11.86 -22.57
C LEU A 22 2.34 10.61 -21.94
N GLU A 23 3.39 10.10 -22.55
CA GLU A 23 4.13 8.92 -22.09
C GLU A 23 5.53 9.36 -21.64
N LEU A 24 5.69 9.64 -20.35
CA LEU A 24 6.92 10.14 -19.74
C LEU A 24 7.44 9.13 -18.71
N ARG A 25 7.84 7.94 -19.20
CA ARG A 25 8.23 6.78 -18.38
C ARG A 25 9.74 6.62 -18.28
N ASP A 26 10.22 5.98 -17.20
CA ASP A 26 11.66 5.73 -16.95
C ASP A 26 12.51 7.02 -17.08
N LEU A 27 11.99 8.08 -16.45
CA LEU A 27 12.61 9.40 -16.40
C LEU A 27 12.88 9.85 -14.96
N GLU A 28 13.97 10.58 -14.80
CA GLU A 28 14.34 11.22 -13.55
C GLU A 28 14.01 12.71 -13.62
N PHE A 29 13.23 13.17 -12.65
CA PHE A 29 12.93 14.57 -12.40
C PHE A 29 13.66 14.95 -11.12
N ASP A 30 14.54 15.94 -11.20
CA ASP A 30 15.45 16.27 -10.09
C ASP A 30 15.54 17.78 -9.91
N ASP A 31 15.26 18.22 -8.68
CA ASP A 31 15.31 19.62 -8.22
C ASP A 31 14.42 20.56 -9.06
N MET A 32 13.12 20.26 -9.11
CA MET A 32 12.13 21.00 -9.92
C MET A 32 10.91 21.42 -9.12
N ASP A 33 10.41 22.62 -9.42
CA ASP A 33 9.10 23.08 -8.96
C ASP A 33 8.05 22.86 -10.05
N LEU A 34 7.19 21.86 -9.84
CA LEU A 34 6.04 21.53 -10.67
C LEU A 34 4.73 21.87 -9.94
N SER A 35 4.75 22.83 -9.01
CA SER A 35 3.54 23.29 -8.31
C SER A 35 2.51 23.85 -9.30
N ASP A 36 1.24 23.58 -9.02
CA ASP A 36 0.07 24.04 -9.77
C ASP A 36 0.07 23.66 -11.27
N ARG A 37 0.93 22.71 -11.67
CA ARG A 37 1.04 22.28 -13.06
C ARG A 37 -0.06 21.33 -13.46
N ASP A 38 -0.47 21.49 -14.71
CA ASP A 38 -1.32 20.51 -15.35
C ASP A 38 -0.51 19.31 -15.83
N LEU A 39 -0.59 18.22 -15.07
CA LEU A 39 0.05 16.94 -15.33
C LEU A 39 -1.01 15.81 -15.43
N HIS A 40 -2.27 16.15 -15.73
CA HIS A 40 -3.36 15.17 -15.84
C HIS A 40 -3.04 14.18 -16.97
N ASN A 41 -3.52 12.94 -16.94
CA ASN A 41 -3.37 11.97 -18.03
C ASN A 41 -1.93 11.83 -18.58
N ILE A 42 -0.92 11.82 -17.69
CA ILE A 42 0.48 11.53 -18.03
C ILE A 42 0.90 10.20 -17.42
N ASP A 43 1.66 9.43 -18.19
CA ASP A 43 2.26 8.18 -17.73
C ASP A 43 3.67 8.42 -17.19
N PHE A 44 3.80 8.45 -15.86
CA PHE A 44 5.05 8.52 -15.11
C PHE A 44 5.46 7.15 -14.54
N GLU A 45 5.05 6.06 -15.19
CA GLU A 45 5.42 4.72 -14.76
C GLU A 45 6.95 4.58 -14.65
N VAL A 46 7.40 4.09 -13.48
CA VAL A 46 8.81 3.85 -13.14
C VAL A 46 9.66 5.13 -13.12
N CYS A 47 9.06 6.32 -13.01
CA CYS A 47 9.83 7.56 -12.87
C CYS A 47 10.39 7.78 -11.47
N MET A 48 11.48 8.55 -11.38
CA MET A 48 12.09 8.97 -10.13
C MET A 48 11.92 10.49 -9.97
N PHE A 49 11.35 10.91 -8.85
CA PHE A 49 11.18 12.30 -8.46
C PHE A 49 12.08 12.59 -7.25
N CYS A 50 13.17 13.30 -7.47
CA CYS A 50 14.15 13.70 -6.47
C CYS A 50 13.98 15.19 -6.16
N ASN A 51 13.64 15.55 -4.92
CA ASN A 51 13.43 16.95 -4.52
C ASN A 51 12.45 17.71 -5.40
N VAL A 52 11.39 17.05 -5.89
CA VAL A 52 10.37 17.69 -6.72
C VAL A 52 9.23 18.20 -5.84
N LYS A 53 8.76 19.41 -6.14
CA LYS A 53 7.58 19.99 -5.51
C LYS A 53 6.40 19.90 -6.47
N LEU A 54 5.33 19.23 -6.06
CA LEU A 54 4.11 19.03 -6.86
C LEU A 54 2.89 19.70 -6.21
N ASP A 55 3.08 20.63 -5.29
CA ASP A 55 1.98 21.24 -4.54
C ASP A 55 0.91 21.82 -5.49
N GLY A 56 -0.35 21.39 -5.34
CA GLY A 56 -1.47 21.83 -6.18
C GLY A 56 -1.49 21.29 -7.60
N ALA A 57 -0.52 20.46 -8.00
CA ALA A 57 -0.48 19.90 -9.34
C ALA A 57 -1.69 18.98 -9.62
N ASP A 58 -2.12 18.96 -10.88
CA ASP A 58 -3.15 18.03 -11.34
C ASP A 58 -2.49 16.78 -11.91
N LEU A 59 -2.60 15.64 -11.22
CA LEU A 59 -2.21 14.30 -11.70
C LEU A 59 -3.45 13.40 -11.88
N SER A 60 -4.62 13.99 -12.14
CA SER A 60 -5.82 13.21 -12.40
C SER A 60 -5.64 12.33 -13.63
N GLU A 61 -6.14 11.09 -13.57
CA GLU A 61 -6.01 10.07 -14.63
C GLU A 61 -4.57 9.69 -14.99
N SER A 62 -3.57 10.19 -14.27
CA SER A 62 -2.17 9.87 -14.50
C SER A 62 -1.79 8.52 -13.92
N SER A 63 -0.71 7.94 -14.45
CA SER A 63 -0.09 6.72 -13.95
C SER A 63 1.21 7.08 -13.25
N VAL A 64 1.31 6.81 -11.95
CA VAL A 64 2.57 6.89 -11.17
C VAL A 64 2.98 5.50 -10.69
N LYS A 65 2.65 4.47 -11.47
CA LYS A 65 2.92 3.08 -11.13
C LYS A 65 4.41 2.86 -10.93
N ASN A 66 4.78 2.29 -9.79
CA ASN A 66 6.16 2.02 -9.40
C ASN A 66 7.07 3.27 -9.44
N ALA A 67 6.50 4.48 -9.41
CA ALA A 67 7.27 5.71 -9.36
C ALA A 67 7.82 5.93 -7.95
N GLN A 68 9.00 6.56 -7.86
CA GLN A 68 9.61 6.95 -6.60
C GLN A 68 9.40 8.44 -6.38
N LEU A 69 8.60 8.79 -5.37
CA LEU A 69 8.29 10.17 -4.96
C LEU A 69 8.73 10.45 -3.51
N ASP A 70 9.49 9.56 -2.88
CA ASP A 70 9.86 9.66 -1.46
C ASP A 70 10.37 11.07 -1.10
N GLY A 71 9.78 11.67 -0.06
CA GLY A 71 10.13 13.00 0.43
C GLY A 71 9.67 14.18 -0.43
N CYS A 72 9.04 13.96 -1.59
CA CYS A 72 8.46 15.05 -2.38
C CYS A 72 7.30 15.73 -1.64
N SER A 73 7.11 17.02 -1.91
CA SER A 73 5.93 17.74 -1.43
C SER A 73 4.78 17.51 -2.41
N LEU A 74 3.68 16.94 -1.91
CA LEU A 74 2.50 16.56 -2.69
C LEU A 74 1.25 17.29 -2.15
N ARG A 75 1.38 18.49 -1.58
CA ARG A 75 0.26 19.13 -0.88
C ARG A 75 -0.85 19.47 -1.87
N SER A 76 -2.09 19.11 -1.54
CA SER A 76 -3.27 19.43 -2.37
C SER A 76 -3.19 18.94 -3.81
N VAL A 77 -2.39 17.90 -4.10
CA VAL A 77 -2.32 17.28 -5.43
C VAL A 77 -3.66 16.61 -5.77
N ASN A 78 -4.08 16.75 -7.02
CA ASN A 78 -5.21 16.00 -7.53
C ASN A 78 -4.73 14.67 -8.13
N PHE A 79 -4.94 13.55 -7.44
CA PHE A 79 -4.71 12.18 -7.92
C PHE A 79 -6.03 11.48 -8.31
N GLN A 80 -7.08 12.23 -8.66
CA GLN A 80 -8.37 11.63 -8.99
C GLN A 80 -8.23 10.63 -10.14
N ASN A 81 -8.74 9.41 -9.95
CA ASN A 81 -8.64 8.30 -10.90
C ASN A 81 -7.19 7.90 -11.28
N ALA A 82 -6.18 8.33 -10.52
CA ALA A 82 -4.79 7.99 -10.82
C ALA A 82 -4.48 6.53 -10.51
N GLU A 83 -3.58 5.95 -11.30
CA GLU A 83 -3.02 4.62 -11.03
C GLU A 83 -1.72 4.76 -10.23
N MET A 84 -1.76 4.42 -8.94
CA MET A 84 -0.66 4.61 -7.99
C MET A 84 -0.05 3.27 -7.53
N TRP A 85 -0.22 2.21 -8.32
CA TRP A 85 0.25 0.88 -7.94
C TRP A 85 1.75 0.89 -7.67
N GLY A 86 2.16 0.58 -6.44
CA GLY A 86 3.57 0.41 -6.10
C GLY A 86 4.34 1.73 -5.98
N ALA A 87 3.64 2.88 -6.07
CA ALA A 87 4.27 4.18 -5.92
C ALA A 87 4.87 4.31 -4.51
N CYS A 88 6.13 4.75 -4.43
CA CYS A 88 6.81 5.00 -3.17
C CYS A 88 6.65 6.48 -2.80
N MET A 89 5.92 6.76 -1.73
CA MET A 89 5.62 8.12 -1.25
C MET A 89 5.99 8.25 0.23
N ARG A 90 7.11 7.66 0.65
CA ARG A 90 7.53 7.71 2.06
C ARG A 90 7.87 9.13 2.45
N GLY A 91 7.39 9.55 3.61
CA GLY A 91 7.67 10.90 4.13
C GLY A 91 7.09 12.05 3.30
N CYS A 92 6.25 11.78 2.29
CA CYS A 92 5.60 12.83 1.51
C CYS A 92 4.57 13.59 2.36
N ASP A 93 4.44 14.89 2.11
CA ASP A 93 3.32 15.65 2.60
C ASP A 93 2.18 15.60 1.57
N MET A 94 1.16 14.79 1.83
CA MET A 94 -0.03 14.61 1.00
C MET A 94 -1.25 15.34 1.57
N THR A 95 -1.02 16.38 2.38
CA THR A 95 -2.10 17.13 3.03
C THR A 95 -3.06 17.70 1.99
N GLY A 96 -4.36 17.38 2.11
CA GLY A 96 -5.41 17.89 1.23
C GLY A 96 -5.49 17.22 -0.15
N CYS A 97 -4.72 16.17 -0.43
CA CYS A 97 -4.78 15.47 -1.72
C CYS A 97 -6.17 14.91 -2.04
N ASN A 98 -6.50 14.87 -3.33
CA ASN A 98 -7.68 14.18 -3.82
C ASN A 98 -7.29 12.82 -4.43
N ILE A 99 -7.63 11.71 -3.78
CA ILE A 99 -7.40 10.34 -4.27
C ILE A 99 -8.71 9.61 -4.63
N CYS A 100 -9.80 10.34 -4.88
CA CYS A 100 -11.07 9.75 -5.30
C CYS A 100 -10.88 8.90 -6.57
N GLY A 101 -11.38 7.66 -6.58
CA GLY A 101 -11.20 6.72 -7.68
C GLY A 101 -9.78 6.18 -7.90
N ALA A 102 -8.77 6.67 -7.17
CA ALA A 102 -7.38 6.24 -7.35
C ALA A 102 -7.16 4.79 -6.91
N ASN A 103 -6.15 4.16 -7.48
CA ASN A 103 -5.74 2.80 -7.15
C ASN A 103 -4.38 2.77 -6.44
N LEU A 104 -4.38 2.56 -5.12
CA LEU A 104 -3.18 2.59 -4.30
C LEU A 104 -2.55 1.22 -4.06
N TYR A 105 -2.90 0.18 -4.82
CA TYR A 105 -2.40 -1.18 -4.58
C TYR A 105 -0.88 -1.21 -4.40
N ALA A 106 -0.38 -1.71 -3.25
CA ALA A 106 1.03 -1.76 -2.91
C ALA A 106 1.78 -0.41 -2.86
N ALA A 107 1.08 0.74 -2.84
CA ALA A 107 1.71 2.04 -2.64
C ALA A 107 2.30 2.16 -1.23
N VAL A 108 3.51 2.72 -1.09
CA VAL A 108 4.18 2.83 0.19
C VAL A 108 4.00 4.23 0.78
N LEU A 109 3.33 4.29 1.93
CA LEU A 109 2.92 5.53 2.61
C LEU A 109 3.61 5.72 3.98
N GLU A 110 4.70 5.00 4.24
CA GLU A 110 5.42 5.08 5.53
C GLU A 110 5.83 6.54 5.82
N ASN A 111 5.47 7.06 6.99
CA ASN A 111 5.71 8.44 7.40
C ASN A 111 5.04 9.53 6.53
N ALA A 112 4.15 9.18 5.60
CA ALA A 112 3.43 10.17 4.81
C ALA A 112 2.42 10.94 5.69
N ILE A 113 2.25 12.25 5.43
CA ILE A 113 1.24 13.08 6.08
C ILE A 113 -0.04 13.01 5.23
N LEU A 114 -1.10 12.43 5.77
CA LEU A 114 -2.36 12.16 5.06
C LEU A 114 -3.55 12.98 5.59
N THR A 115 -3.27 14.12 6.22
CA THR A 115 -4.30 15.02 6.76
C THR A 115 -5.20 15.52 5.63
N ASP A 116 -6.52 15.51 5.83
CA ASP A 116 -7.52 16.01 4.87
C ASP A 116 -7.48 15.38 3.47
N VAL A 117 -6.93 14.17 3.33
CA VAL A 117 -6.99 13.40 2.08
C VAL A 117 -8.44 13.04 1.76
N LYS A 118 -8.87 13.33 0.53
CA LYS A 118 -10.21 13.02 0.03
C LYS A 118 -10.18 11.67 -0.68
N ALA A 119 -11.04 10.75 -0.25
CA ALA A 119 -11.23 9.45 -0.87
C ALA A 119 -12.73 9.13 -0.96
N ASP A 120 -13.16 8.46 -2.01
CA ASP A 120 -14.55 8.06 -2.27
C ASP A 120 -14.68 6.53 -2.22
N GLU A 121 -15.87 6.00 -2.50
CA GLU A 121 -16.12 4.56 -2.56
C GLU A 121 -15.34 3.85 -3.67
N ASN A 122 -14.86 4.57 -4.67
CA ASN A 122 -14.10 4.03 -5.80
C ASN A 122 -12.60 3.98 -5.53
N THR A 123 -12.09 4.74 -4.56
CA THR A 123 -10.69 4.66 -4.11
C THR A 123 -10.36 3.25 -3.62
N LYS A 124 -9.39 2.62 -4.28
CA LYS A 124 -8.96 1.23 -4.01
C LYS A 124 -7.74 1.21 -3.09
N TRP A 125 -7.69 0.22 -2.20
CA TRP A 125 -6.55 -0.07 -1.33
C TRP A 125 -6.17 1.01 -0.30
N TYR A 126 -7.02 2.02 -0.09
CA TYR A 126 -6.79 3.04 0.92
C TYR A 126 -7.40 2.69 2.29
N ARG A 127 -8.62 2.17 2.33
CA ARG A 127 -9.34 1.83 3.57
C ARG A 127 -8.85 0.51 4.18
N LEU A 128 -9.19 0.27 5.44
CA LEU A 128 -8.89 -1.00 6.10
C LEU A 128 -9.54 -2.16 5.35
N ARG A 129 -8.75 -3.21 5.11
CA ARG A 129 -9.18 -4.41 4.41
C ARG A 129 -9.82 -5.43 5.34
N CYS A 130 -9.33 -5.49 6.58
CA CYS A 130 -9.93 -6.32 7.62
C CYS A 130 -11.11 -5.59 8.27
N PRO A 131 -12.13 -6.31 8.78
CA PRO A 131 -13.24 -5.70 9.50
C PRO A 131 -12.77 -4.89 10.71
N GLU A 132 -13.18 -3.62 10.78
CA GLU A 132 -12.81 -2.70 11.86
C GLU A 132 -13.34 -3.16 13.23
N THR A 133 -14.49 -3.83 13.24
CA THR A 133 -15.15 -4.32 14.46
C THR A 133 -15.57 -5.77 14.31
N GLY A 134 -15.92 -6.39 15.44
CA GLY A 134 -16.35 -7.79 15.48
C GLY A 134 -15.19 -8.77 15.35
N ALA A 135 -15.51 -10.05 15.59
CA ALA A 135 -14.58 -11.14 15.42
C ALA A 135 -14.72 -11.74 14.01
N PHE A 136 -13.62 -12.21 13.44
CA PHE A 136 -13.60 -12.80 12.11
C PHE A 136 -12.54 -13.89 11.99
N VAL A 137 -12.70 -14.72 10.95
CA VAL A 137 -11.72 -15.74 10.58
C VAL A 137 -10.71 -15.16 9.61
N ALA A 138 -9.44 -15.50 9.82
CA ALA A 138 -8.32 -15.10 8.98
C ALA A 138 -7.37 -16.28 8.76
N TYR A 139 -6.44 -16.14 7.81
CA TYR A 139 -5.53 -17.20 7.39
C TYR A 139 -4.08 -16.71 7.40
N LYS A 140 -3.17 -17.55 7.90
CA LYS A 140 -1.72 -17.28 7.91
C LYS A 140 -1.02 -18.44 7.22
N LYS A 141 -0.19 -18.14 6.22
CA LYS A 141 0.79 -19.10 5.70
C LYS A 141 1.99 -19.22 6.63
N CYS A 142 2.39 -20.45 6.86
CA CYS A 142 3.50 -20.87 7.67
C CYS A 142 4.46 -21.73 6.84
N VAL A 143 5.62 -22.04 7.41
CA VAL A 143 6.58 -22.96 6.80
C VAL A 143 5.96 -24.34 6.55
N TYR A 144 6.59 -25.13 5.67
CA TYR A 144 6.16 -26.48 5.29
C TYR A 144 4.73 -26.53 4.72
N ASP A 145 4.37 -25.51 3.94
CA ASP A 145 3.06 -25.39 3.27
C ASP A 145 1.88 -25.62 4.22
N ARG A 146 1.97 -25.01 5.41
CA ARG A 146 0.91 -25.01 6.41
C ARG A 146 0.10 -23.72 6.36
N ILE A 147 -1.22 -23.86 6.37
CA ILE A 147 -2.14 -22.76 6.60
C ILE A 147 -2.70 -22.87 8.01
N VAL A 148 -2.52 -21.79 8.78
CA VAL A 148 -3.13 -21.59 10.07
C VAL A 148 -4.43 -20.81 9.90
N GLN A 149 -5.54 -21.37 10.36
CA GLN A 149 -6.80 -20.65 10.49
C GLN A 149 -6.84 -19.96 11.86
N LEU A 150 -7.08 -18.66 11.84
CA LEU A 150 -7.06 -17.78 13.01
C LEU A 150 -8.45 -17.22 13.26
N LEU A 151 -8.86 -17.16 14.52
CA LEU A 151 -9.95 -16.30 14.98
C LEU A 151 -9.33 -15.01 15.51
N VAL A 152 -9.53 -13.91 14.79
CA VAL A 152 -9.19 -12.57 15.28
C VAL A 152 -10.37 -12.09 16.13
N PRO A 153 -10.20 -11.89 17.45
CA PRO A 153 -11.30 -11.51 18.33
C PRO A 153 -11.69 -10.04 18.14
N ALA A 154 -12.89 -9.68 18.59
CA ALA A 154 -13.44 -8.34 18.46
C ALA A 154 -12.62 -7.24 19.14
N ASP A 155 -11.81 -7.60 20.14
CA ASP A 155 -10.95 -6.69 20.89
C ASP A 155 -9.47 -6.72 20.45
N ALA A 156 -9.14 -7.38 19.33
CA ALA A 156 -7.80 -7.31 18.76
C ALA A 156 -7.55 -5.95 18.09
N LYS A 157 -6.37 -5.39 18.29
CA LYS A 157 -5.83 -4.35 17.42
C LYS A 157 -5.57 -4.95 16.05
N ARG A 158 -5.88 -4.22 14.99
CA ARG A 158 -5.80 -4.70 13.61
C ARG A 158 -5.55 -3.56 12.63
N THR A 159 -4.78 -3.83 11.60
CA THR A 159 -4.44 -2.88 10.54
C THR A 159 -4.31 -3.60 9.21
N SER A 160 -4.31 -2.84 8.12
CA SER A 160 -3.82 -3.24 6.81
C SER A 160 -3.26 -2.00 6.13
N SER A 161 -2.20 -2.12 5.35
CA SER A 161 -1.72 -0.99 4.55
C SER A 161 -2.52 -0.91 3.24
N THR A 162 -1.81 -0.78 2.13
CA THR A 162 -2.30 -0.76 0.75
C THR A 162 -2.14 -2.11 0.03
N TYR A 163 -1.84 -3.17 0.77
CA TYR A 163 -1.56 -4.53 0.28
C TYR A 163 -2.62 -5.54 0.80
N PRO A 164 -2.76 -6.76 0.21
CA PRO A 164 -3.73 -7.75 0.68
C PRO A 164 -3.49 -8.24 2.10
N ALA A 165 -2.23 -8.19 2.57
CA ALA A 165 -1.87 -8.57 3.93
C ALA A 165 -2.49 -7.60 4.94
N CYS A 166 -2.98 -8.16 6.03
CA CYS A 166 -3.43 -7.44 7.22
C CYS A 166 -2.56 -7.86 8.41
N ARG A 167 -2.59 -7.11 9.50
CA ARG A 167 -1.91 -7.45 10.76
C ARG A 167 -2.85 -7.34 11.93
N CYS A 168 -2.70 -8.21 12.93
CA CYS A 168 -3.33 -8.04 14.24
C CYS A 168 -2.36 -8.34 15.38
N ASN A 169 -2.70 -7.87 16.58
CA ASN A 169 -1.89 -8.13 17.77
C ASN A 169 -2.21 -9.47 18.43
N LYS A 170 -3.40 -10.06 18.21
CA LYS A 170 -3.77 -11.33 18.82
C LYS A 170 -4.78 -12.12 18.01
N ALA A 171 -4.69 -13.44 18.12
CA ALA A 171 -5.65 -14.36 17.52
C ALA A 171 -5.67 -15.71 18.26
N LYS A 172 -6.77 -16.46 18.12
CA LYS A 172 -6.83 -17.87 18.53
C LYS A 172 -6.56 -18.77 17.33
N VAL A 173 -5.69 -19.75 17.49
CA VAL A 173 -5.43 -20.75 16.47
C VAL A 173 -6.57 -21.77 16.46
N LEU A 174 -7.30 -21.86 15.35
CA LEU A 174 -8.43 -22.77 15.18
C LEU A 174 -7.98 -24.11 14.61
N THR A 175 -7.33 -24.07 13.44
CA THR A 175 -6.87 -25.26 12.72
C THR A 175 -5.52 -24.98 12.06
N ILE A 176 -4.78 -26.05 11.77
CA ILE A 176 -3.52 -26.00 11.02
C ILE A 176 -3.57 -27.14 10.01
N LYS A 177 -3.52 -26.81 8.72
CA LYS A 177 -3.71 -27.77 7.63
C LYS A 177 -2.65 -27.61 6.54
N SER A 178 -2.37 -28.69 5.81
CA SER A 178 -1.62 -28.61 4.56
C SER A 178 -2.38 -27.78 3.51
N PHE A 179 -1.69 -27.35 2.47
CA PHE A 179 -2.29 -26.57 1.37
C PHE A 179 -3.43 -27.28 0.65
N ASP A 180 -3.33 -28.59 0.48
CA ASP A 180 -4.35 -29.46 -0.12
C ASP A 180 -5.41 -29.96 0.90
N GLU A 181 -5.27 -29.58 2.17
CA GLU A 181 -6.13 -29.97 3.30
C GLU A 181 -6.17 -31.47 3.62
N THR A 182 -5.23 -32.26 3.11
CA THR A 182 -5.16 -33.71 3.38
C THR A 182 -4.56 -34.04 4.74
N GLU A 183 -3.76 -33.13 5.32
CA GLU A 183 -3.10 -33.30 6.62
C GLU A 183 -3.52 -32.21 7.61
N GLU A 184 -3.65 -32.61 8.89
CA GLU A 184 -3.85 -31.72 10.03
C GLU A 184 -2.67 -31.78 10.98
N PHE A 185 -2.30 -30.63 11.54
CA PHE A 185 -1.16 -30.50 12.45
C PHE A 185 -1.58 -29.87 13.78
N ASP A 186 -0.75 -30.09 14.81
CA ASP A 186 -0.90 -29.40 16.10
C ASP A 186 -0.12 -28.09 16.15
N GLU A 187 0.88 -27.92 15.28
CA GLU A 187 1.83 -26.81 15.31
C GLU A 187 2.17 -26.28 13.92
N ALA A 188 2.53 -25.00 13.81
CA ALA A 188 3.10 -24.38 12.62
C ALA A 188 4.02 -23.23 13.01
N TRP A 189 5.08 -23.00 12.24
CA TRP A 189 6.06 -21.93 12.49
C TRP A 189 5.85 -20.77 11.53
N SER A 190 6.02 -19.55 12.00
CA SER A 190 5.97 -18.35 11.16
C SER A 190 7.00 -18.42 10.03
N LEU A 191 6.66 -17.81 8.88
CA LEU A 191 7.59 -17.65 7.76
C LEU A 191 8.74 -16.66 8.05
N VAL A 192 8.56 -15.77 9.03
CA VAL A 192 9.46 -14.63 9.29
C VAL A 192 10.22 -14.77 10.61
N ASP A 193 9.58 -15.35 11.63
CA ASP A 193 10.19 -15.55 12.96
C ASP A 193 10.10 -17.03 13.34
N GLU A 194 11.23 -17.72 13.26
CA GLU A 194 11.33 -19.15 13.59
C GLU A 194 10.98 -19.48 15.04
N ASN A 195 11.00 -18.51 15.95
CA ASN A 195 10.61 -18.71 17.34
C ASN A 195 9.10 -18.53 17.56
N PHE A 196 8.39 -18.00 16.56
CA PHE A 196 6.95 -17.79 16.65
C PHE A 196 6.19 -19.03 16.15
N VAL A 197 5.63 -19.78 17.11
CA VAL A 197 4.90 -21.03 16.86
C VAL A 197 3.41 -20.87 17.13
N TYR A 198 2.60 -21.21 16.14
CA TYR A 198 1.16 -21.34 16.25
C TYR A 198 0.83 -22.75 16.72
N ARG A 199 0.09 -22.87 17.84
CA ARG A 199 -0.35 -24.16 18.38
C ARG A 199 -1.86 -24.25 18.38
N LYS A 200 -2.41 -25.33 17.84
CA LYS A 200 -3.87 -25.53 17.70
C LYS A 200 -4.58 -25.35 19.04
N GLY A 201 -5.65 -24.54 19.04
CA GLY A 201 -6.45 -24.22 20.22
C GLY A 201 -5.88 -23.12 21.13
N GLN A 202 -4.62 -22.72 20.95
CA GLN A 202 -3.98 -21.70 21.77
C GLN A 202 -4.22 -20.28 21.25
N TRP A 203 -4.09 -19.32 22.15
CA TRP A 203 -4.01 -17.90 21.82
C TRP A 203 -2.57 -17.51 21.52
N VAL A 204 -2.39 -16.71 20.48
CA VAL A 204 -1.13 -16.07 20.14
C VAL A 204 -1.29 -14.56 20.29
N GLU A 205 -0.27 -13.89 20.84
CA GLU A 205 -0.27 -12.46 21.11
C GLU A 205 1.11 -11.86 20.80
N VAL A 206 1.11 -10.70 20.15
CA VAL A 206 2.26 -9.87 19.83
C VAL A 206 2.15 -8.60 20.67
N LYS A 207 3.05 -8.47 21.66
CA LYS A 207 2.98 -7.40 22.68
C LYS A 207 3.39 -6.04 22.13
N ASP A 208 4.33 -6.03 21.20
CA ASP A 208 4.93 -4.86 20.58
C ASP A 208 4.29 -4.54 19.23
N PHE A 209 2.98 -4.77 19.09
CA PHE A 209 2.23 -4.51 17.85
C PHE A 209 2.33 -3.03 17.42
N ASN A 210 2.81 -2.80 16.20
CA ASN A 210 2.83 -1.47 15.61
C ASN A 210 1.46 -1.14 15.00
N GLU A 211 0.79 -0.14 15.57
CA GLU A 211 -0.54 0.33 15.15
C GLU A 211 -0.50 1.25 13.92
N ASP A 212 0.68 1.74 13.54
CA ASP A 212 0.82 2.47 12.28
C ASP A 212 0.60 1.49 11.12
N ARG A 213 -0.52 1.68 10.42
CA ARG A 213 -0.94 0.81 9.33
C ARG A 213 -0.06 0.97 8.09
N TRP A 214 0.70 2.07 7.97
CA TRP A 214 1.51 2.33 6.78
C TRP A 214 2.86 1.61 6.82
N PHE A 215 3.35 1.27 8.01
CA PHE A 215 4.44 0.31 8.18
C PHE A 215 3.88 -1.10 8.02
N ASP A 216 3.91 -1.64 6.81
CA ASP A 216 3.34 -2.97 6.54
C ASP A 216 4.27 -4.08 7.05
N SER A 217 5.58 -3.94 6.81
CA SER A 217 6.61 -4.91 7.22
C SER A 217 7.10 -4.67 8.66
N THR A 218 6.21 -4.85 9.63
CA THR A 218 6.50 -4.58 11.05
C THR A 218 5.87 -5.61 11.98
N THR A 219 6.04 -5.46 13.29
CA THR A 219 5.57 -6.40 14.31
C THR A 219 4.05 -6.62 14.25
N GLY A 220 3.64 -7.89 14.27
CA GLY A 220 2.24 -8.30 14.25
C GLY A 220 2.02 -9.66 13.60
N ILE A 221 0.87 -10.28 13.91
CA ILE A 221 0.43 -11.50 13.24
C ILE A 221 -0.10 -11.08 11.87
N HIS A 222 0.68 -11.32 10.83
CA HIS A 222 0.24 -11.06 9.46
C HIS A 222 -0.77 -12.11 9.02
N PHE A 223 -1.87 -11.71 8.40
CA PHE A 223 -2.91 -12.61 7.95
C PHE A 223 -3.56 -12.13 6.66
N TRP A 224 -4.30 -13.02 6.01
CA TRP A 224 -5.15 -12.74 4.88
C TRP A 224 -6.60 -13.09 5.19
N MET A 225 -7.52 -12.36 4.56
CA MET A 225 -8.96 -12.56 4.76
C MET A 225 -9.48 -13.84 4.14
N ASN A 226 -8.78 -14.37 3.12
CA ASN A 226 -9.12 -15.66 2.53
C ASN A 226 -7.90 -16.57 2.43
N ARG A 227 -8.19 -17.88 2.42
CA ARG A 227 -7.20 -18.95 2.41
C ARG A 227 -6.34 -18.94 1.14
N GLU A 228 -6.97 -18.69 0.00
CA GLU A 228 -6.29 -18.73 -1.30
C GLU A 228 -5.22 -17.63 -1.40
N GLU A 229 -5.51 -16.42 -0.94
CA GLU A 229 -4.55 -15.32 -0.84
C GLU A 229 -3.42 -15.65 0.13
N ALA A 230 -3.73 -16.24 1.28
CA ALA A 230 -2.68 -16.67 2.21
C ALA A 230 -1.72 -17.67 1.55
N MET A 231 -2.22 -18.61 0.76
CA MET A 231 -1.39 -19.61 0.06
C MET A 231 -0.50 -18.99 -1.02
N LYS A 232 -0.98 -17.95 -1.71
CA LYS A 232 -0.29 -17.25 -2.80
C LYS A 232 0.86 -16.36 -2.32
N TYR A 233 0.83 -15.91 -1.06
CA TYR A 233 1.94 -15.21 -0.42
C TYR A 233 3.16 -16.13 -0.30
#